data_AF-A0A345XVI4-F1
#
_entry.id   AF-A0A345XVI4-F1
#
_cell.length_a   1.000
_cell.length_b   1.000
_cell.length_c   1.000
_cell.angle_alpha   90.00
_cell.angle_beta   90.00
_cell.angle_gamma   90.00
#
_symmetry.space_group_name_H-M   'P 1'
#
loop_
_entity.id
_entity.type
_entity.pdbx_description
1 polymer ?
#
loop_
_entity_poly.entity_id
_entity_poly.type
_entity_poly.pdbx_seq_one_letter_code
_entity_poly.pdbx_strand_id
1 'polypeptide(L)' 'MVELEQLLREHVEQLLPAAEFAIEQMWHGSVDWWDHRTQLDRIRRDADRGLGDSPLSAHVQVRHLARDCATLLAYAGAER' A
#
# COMPACT_ATOMS: atom_id res chain seq x y z
N MET A 1 -1.67 -13.26 -14.26
CA MET A 1 -0.91 -12.63 -13.16
C MET A 1 -0.59 -11.18 -13.48
N VAL A 2 -0.08 -10.86 -14.68
CA VAL A 2 0.18 -9.46 -15.11
C VAL A 2 -1.05 -8.56 -14.99
N GLU A 3 -2.20 -8.96 -15.52
CA GLU A 3 -3.43 -8.16 -15.42
C GLU A 3 -3.88 -7.88 -13.96
N LEU A 4 -3.75 -8.89 -13.09
CA LEU A 4 -4.09 -8.74 -11.67
C LEU A 4 -3.09 -7.84 -10.94
N GLU A 5 -1.79 -7.95 -11.25
CA GLU A 5 -0.78 -7.05 -10.70
C GLU A 5 -1.00 -5.60 -11.13
N GLN A 6 -1.26 -5.37 -12.41
CA GLN A 6 -1.59 -4.04 -12.93
C GLN A 6 -2.82 -3.46 -12.23
N LEU A 7 -3.92 -4.23 -12.12
CA LEU A 7 -5.12 -3.78 -11.43
C LEU A 7 -4.87 -3.45 -9.96
N LEU A 8 -4.09 -4.27 -9.26
CA LEU A 8 -3.76 -4.00 -7.86
C LEU A 8 -2.87 -2.77 -7.69
N ARG A 9 -1.92 -2.53 -8.60
CA ARG A 9 -1.09 -1.32 -8.60
C ARG A 9 -1.91 -0.06 -8.82
N GLU A 10 -2.84 -0.09 -9.77
CA GLU A 10 -3.78 1.00 -10.00
C GLU A 10 -4.63 1.27 -8.75
N HIS A 11 -5.05 0.24 -8.02
CA HIS A 11 -5.77 0.42 -6.76
C HIS A 11 -4.88 1.02 -5.66
N VAL A 12 -3.62 0.61 -5.56
CA VAL A 12 -2.64 1.24 -4.64
C VAL A 12 -2.51 2.73 -4.96
N GLU A 13 -2.33 3.09 -6.23
CA GLU A 13 -2.22 4.49 -6.67
C GLU A 13 -3.47 5.31 -6.34
N GLN A 14 -4.66 4.72 -6.47
CA GLN A 14 -5.94 5.38 -6.13
C GLN A 14 -6.13 5.56 -4.63
N LEU A 15 -5.70 4.59 -3.81
CA LEU A 15 -5.93 4.58 -2.36
C LEU A 15 -4.88 5.38 -1.59
N LEU A 16 -3.66 5.48 -2.12
CA LEU A 16 -2.53 6.16 -1.47
C LEU A 16 -2.86 7.59 -1.01
N PRO A 17 -3.44 8.48 -1.84
CA PRO A 17 -3.76 9.85 -1.42
C PRO A 17 -4.75 9.92 -0.24
N ALA A 18 -5.74 9.03 -0.22
CA ALA A 18 -6.73 8.99 0.86
C ALA A 18 -6.11 8.49 2.18
N ALA A 19 -5.28 7.44 2.12
CA ALA A 19 -4.56 6.93 3.28
C ALA A 19 -3.55 7.94 3.83
N GLU A 20 -2.83 8.63 2.95
CA GLU A 20 -1.92 9.72 3.31
C GLU A 20 -2.65 10.85 4.02
N PHE A 21 -3.78 11.31 3.47
CA PHE A 21 -4.59 12.33 4.11
C PHE A 21 -4.99 11.93 5.54
N ALA A 22 -5.53 10.73 5.74
CA ALA A 22 -5.94 10.26 7.07
C ALA A 22 -4.75 10.18 8.06
N ILE A 23 -3.59 9.73 7.61
CA ILE A 23 -2.39 9.64 8.45
C ILE A 23 -1.85 11.02 8.82
N GLU A 24 -1.84 11.97 7.88
CA GLU A 24 -1.37 13.34 8.14
C GLU A 24 -2.24 14.09 9.15
N GLN A 25 -3.49 13.66 9.36
CA GLN A 25 -4.39 14.19 10.39
C GLN A 25 -4.10 13.64 11.80
N MET A 26 -3.30 12.58 11.93
CA MET A 26 -2.86 12.06 13.22
C MET A 26 -1.85 13.02 13.87
N TRP A 27 -1.62 12.86 15.18
CA TRP A 27 -0.58 13.65 15.84
C TRP A 27 0.83 13.17 15.45
N HIS A 28 1.61 14.06 14.81
CA HIS A 28 2.95 13.77 14.26
C HIS A 28 3.99 13.37 15.32
N GLY A 29 3.73 13.65 16.60
CA GLY A 29 4.61 13.24 17.70
C GLY A 29 4.40 11.80 18.20
N SER A 30 3.40 11.09 17.66
CA SER A 30 3.10 9.72 18.07
C SER A 30 3.94 8.69 17.34
N VAL A 31 4.23 7.58 18.02
CA VAL A 31 4.85 6.40 17.40
C VAL A 31 3.96 5.85 16.29
N ASP A 32 2.64 5.84 16.51
CA ASP A 32 1.67 5.37 15.53
C ASP A 32 1.77 6.16 14.21
N TRP A 33 1.84 7.50 14.26
CA TRP A 33 2.04 8.30 13.05
C TRP A 33 3.32 7.90 12.31
N TRP A 34 4.43 7.71 13.04
CA TRP A 34 5.72 7.34 12.44
C TRP A 34 5.66 5.96 11.78
N ASP A 35 5.05 4.99 12.44
CA ASP A 35 4.87 3.62 11.92
C ASP A 35 3.99 3.63 10.66
N HIS A 36 2.88 4.38 10.67
CA HIS A 36 1.98 4.50 9.53
C HIS A 36 2.66 5.21 8.36
N ARG A 37 3.41 6.28 8.63
CA ARG A 37 4.18 7.02 7.61
C ARG A 37 5.23 6.15 6.95
N THR A 38 5.92 5.31 7.73
CA THR A 38 6.90 4.33 7.24
C THR A 38 6.26 3.26 6.39
N GLN A 39 5.11 2.76 6.82
CA GLN A 39 4.36 1.76 6.07
C GLN A 39 3.90 2.32 4.71
N LEU A 40 3.45 3.58 4.64
CA LEU A 40 3.12 4.24 3.36
C LEU A 40 4.33 4.34 2.43
N ASP A 41 5.50 4.76 2.95
CA ASP A 41 6.71 4.84 2.14
C ASP A 41 7.17 3.48 1.62
N ARG A 42 6.99 2.43 2.42
CA ARG A 42 7.23 1.06 1.97
C ARG A 42 6.26 0.67 0.85
N ILE A 43 4.96 0.91 1.01
CA ILE A 43 3.95 0.55 0.01
C ILE A 43 4.24 1.23 -1.33
N ARG A 44 4.58 2.53 -1.32
CA ARG A 44 4.98 3.25 -2.55
C ARG A 44 6.14 2.56 -3.27
N ARG A 45 7.20 2.20 -2.54
CA ARG A 45 8.37 1.53 -3.11
C ARG A 45 8.05 0.11 -3.61
N ASP A 46 7.21 -0.62 -2.89
CA ASP A 46 6.82 -1.98 -3.25
C ASP A 46 5.87 -1.99 -4.46
N ALA A 47 5.06 -0.94 -4.65
CA ALA A 47 4.19 -0.77 -5.82
C ALA A 47 4.96 -0.52 -7.13
N ASP A 48 6.15 0.09 -7.05
CA ASP A 48 7.05 0.26 -8.20
C ASP A 48 7.76 -1.04 -8.60
N ARG A 49 7.72 -2.07 -7.73
CA ARG A 49 8.35 -3.35 -8.00
C ARG A 49 7.46 -4.19 -8.93
N GLY A 50 8.01 -4.61 -10.07
CA GLY A 50 7.36 -5.57 -10.96
C GLY A 50 7.31 -7.00 -10.39
N LEU A 51 6.72 -7.93 -11.14
CA LEU A 51 6.50 -9.34 -10.75
C LEU A 51 7.80 -10.16 -10.49
N GLY A 52 8.96 -9.64 -10.88
CA GLY A 52 10.23 -10.37 -10.84
C GLY A 52 10.31 -11.50 -11.88
N ASP A 53 11.36 -12.31 -11.79
CA ASP A 53 11.78 -13.20 -12.88
C ASP A 53 11.27 -14.65 -12.77
N SER A 54 10.42 -14.94 -11.78
CA SER A 54 9.94 -16.30 -11.52
C SER A 54 8.44 -16.35 -11.21
N PRO A 55 7.75 -17.49 -11.45
CA PRO A 55 6.36 -17.66 -11.05
C PRO A 55 6.13 -17.47 -9.54
N LEU A 56 7.10 -17.89 -8.71
CA LEU A 56 7.03 -17.72 -7.26
C LEU A 56 7.12 -16.24 -6.86
N SER A 57 8.09 -15.50 -7.41
CA SER A 57 8.21 -14.05 -7.15
C SER A 57 6.98 -13.29 -7.63
N ALA A 58 6.41 -13.67 -8.77
CA ALA A 58 5.19 -13.07 -9.29
C ALA A 58 4.00 -13.29 -8.35
N HIS A 59 3.85 -14.52 -7.83
CA HIS A 59 2.79 -14.83 -6.88
C HIS A 59 2.96 -14.06 -5.55
N VAL A 60 4.20 -13.98 -5.04
CA VAL A 60 4.52 -13.20 -3.83
C VAL A 60 4.20 -11.73 -4.02
N GLN A 61 4.58 -11.14 -5.16
CA GLN A 61 4.34 -9.74 -5.46
C GLN A 61 2.84 -9.41 -5.50
N VAL A 62 2.04 -10.22 -6.20
CA VAL A 62 0.57 -10.06 -6.23
C VAL A 62 -0.01 -10.13 -4.82
N ARG A 63 0.48 -11.04 -3.97
CA ARG A 63 0.01 -11.17 -2.59
C ARG A 63 0.39 -9.96 -1.72
N HIS A 64 1.59 -9.39 -1.93
CA HIS A 64 1.99 -8.16 -1.27
C HIS A 64 1.10 -6.99 -1.69
N LEU A 65 0.92 -6.77 -2.99
CA LEU A 65 0.04 -5.71 -3.50
C LEU A 65 -1.40 -5.81 -2.96
N ALA A 66 -1.95 -7.02 -2.89
CA ALA A 66 -3.28 -7.24 -2.31
C ALA A 66 -3.33 -6.90 -0.81
N ARG A 67 -2.27 -7.21 -0.05
CA ARG A 67 -2.15 -6.84 1.35
C ARG A 67 -2.01 -5.32 1.51
N ASP A 68 -1.22 -4.69 0.66
CA ASP A 68 -1.01 -3.24 0.69
C ASP A 68 -2.31 -2.49 0.41
N CYS A 69 -3.12 -2.96 -0.58
CA CYS A 69 -4.47 -2.44 -0.80
C CYS A 69 -5.35 -2.54 0.45
N ALA A 70 -5.32 -3.68 1.15
CA ALA A 70 -6.10 -3.86 2.38
C ALA A 70 -5.63 -2.92 3.51
N THR A 71 -4.32 -2.71 3.64
CA THR A 71 -3.75 -1.75 4.59
C THR A 71 -4.16 -0.31 4.26
N LEU A 72 -4.07 0.11 3.00
CA LEU A 72 -4.47 1.46 2.58
C LEU A 72 -5.97 1.69 2.79
N LEU A 73 -6.81 0.69 2.51
CA LEU A 73 -8.25 0.74 2.81
C LEU A 73 -8.51 0.91 4.31
N ALA A 74 -7.76 0.23 5.16
CA ALA A 74 -7.90 0.38 6.61
C ALA A 74 -7.53 1.79 7.08
N TYR A 75 -6.48 2.40 6.52
CA TYR A 75 -6.08 3.77 6.83
C TYR A 75 -7.11 4.79 6.34
N ALA A 76 -7.57 4.68 5.10
CA ALA A 76 -8.59 5.57 4.54
C ALA A 76 -9.97 5.40 5.20
N GLY A 77 -10.28 4.20 5.71
CA GLY A 77 -11.57 3.87 6.34
C GLY A 77 -11.63 4.11 7.84
N ALA A 78 -10.51 4.45 8.50
CA ALA A 78 -10.46 4.74 9.93
C ALA A 78 -11.14 6.08 10.31
N GLU A 79 -11.60 6.86 9.32
CA GLU A 79 -12.39 8.08 9.52
C GLU A 79 -13.92 7.81 9.52
N ARG A 80 -14.42 6.96 10.43
CA ARG A 80 -15.87 6.85 10.67
C ARG A 80 -16.26 6.88 12.13
#